data_AF-A0A4Y7L8Y9-F1
#
_entry.id   AF-A0A4Y7L8Y9-F1
#
_cell.length_a   1.000
_cell.length_b   1.000
_cell.length_c   1.000
_cell.angle_alpha   90.00
_cell.angle_beta   90.00
_cell.angle_gamma   90.00
#
_symmetry.space_group_name_H-M   'P 1'
#
loop_
_entity.id
_entity.type
_entity.pdbx_description
1 polymer ?
#
loop_
_entity_poly.entity_id
_entity_poly.type
_entity_poly.pdbx_seq_one_letter_code
_entity_poly.pdbx_strand_id
1 'polypeptide(L)'
;MLRVRVPVSIAKVLKYEPCLISLAVESFYDRDVDSMKHAAKIKKFVSAGTSEEIFRGFIRMSRAMYAQLVQQTFQAPKCYPLSSRNDSSVYVEAELGMKIVCGHEMMYQQRRHENLDGNGTSTWEAFKESLEINGYFKQLLPGSIIAFPGQVRCIAEIFALPHSSEEFKGLELPPSGNDAWLYFSEDELKLAMVER
;
A
#
# COMPACT_ATOMS: atom_id res chain seq x y z
N MET A 1 2.55 -10.65 -10.04
CA MET A 1 1.75 -10.55 -8.79
C MET A 1 2.66 -11.01 -7.67
N LEU A 2 2.61 -10.38 -6.49
CA LEU A 2 3.50 -10.72 -5.39
C LEU A 2 2.71 -11.21 -4.18
N ARG A 3 3.17 -12.29 -3.57
CA ARG A 3 2.55 -12.84 -2.37
C ARG A 3 3.01 -12.06 -1.15
N VAL A 4 2.05 -11.64 -0.33
CA VAL A 4 2.28 -10.82 0.85
C VAL A 4 1.39 -11.28 2.01
N ARG A 5 1.77 -10.86 3.21
CA ARG A 5 0.94 -10.97 4.42
C ARG A 5 0.70 -9.58 4.99
N VAL A 6 -0.55 -9.13 4.96
CA VAL A 6 -0.95 -7.79 5.41
C VAL A 6 -2.20 -7.87 6.28
N PRO A 7 -2.45 -6.91 7.18
CA PRO A 7 -3.72 -6.82 7.91
C PRO A 7 -4.92 -6.69 6.94
N VAL A 8 -6.09 -7.20 7.36
CA VAL A 8 -7.32 -7.12 6.54
C VAL A 8 -7.67 -5.67 6.16
N SER A 9 -7.37 -4.70 7.04
CA SER A 9 -7.57 -3.28 6.73
C SER A 9 -6.87 -2.83 5.44
N ILE A 10 -5.60 -3.21 5.26
CA ILE A 10 -4.82 -2.91 4.05
C ILE A 10 -5.34 -3.70 2.86
N ALA A 11 -5.64 -4.99 3.04
CA ALA A 11 -6.20 -5.82 1.99
C ALA A 11 -7.49 -5.20 1.42
N LYS A 12 -8.32 -4.63 2.30
CA LYS A 12 -9.51 -3.91 1.88
C LYS A 12 -9.20 -2.60 1.15
N VAL A 13 -8.30 -1.77 1.68
CA VAL A 13 -7.92 -0.52 1.03
C VAL A 13 -7.50 -0.79 -0.41
N LEU A 14 -6.65 -1.80 -0.62
CA LEU A 14 -6.15 -2.16 -1.95
C LEU A 14 -7.18 -2.87 -2.83
N LYS A 15 -8.23 -3.45 -2.25
CA LYS A 15 -9.35 -4.03 -3.01
C LYS A 15 -10.21 -2.95 -3.65
N TYR A 16 -10.54 -1.89 -2.90
CA TYR A 16 -11.33 -0.78 -3.43
C TYR A 16 -10.48 0.20 -4.24
N GLU A 17 -9.27 0.47 -3.78
CA GLU A 17 -8.37 1.45 -4.37
C GLU A 17 -6.96 0.85 -4.56
N PRO A 18 -6.77 0.00 -5.58
CA PRO A 18 -5.48 -0.65 -5.83
C PRO A 18 -4.36 0.36 -6.15
N CYS A 19 -4.69 1.55 -6.65
CA CYS A 19 -3.75 2.61 -6.95
C CYS A 19 -3.03 3.15 -5.70
N LEU A 20 -3.61 3.01 -4.51
CA LEU A 20 -2.97 3.48 -3.27
C LEU A 20 -1.68 2.71 -2.93
N ILE A 21 -1.42 1.56 -3.57
CA ILE A 21 -0.16 0.85 -3.40
C ILE A 21 1.03 1.69 -3.84
N SER A 22 0.91 2.49 -4.91
CA SER A 22 2.04 3.29 -5.40
C SER A 22 2.41 4.38 -4.43
N LEU A 23 1.41 5.06 -3.89
CA LEU A 23 1.60 6.11 -2.90
C LEU A 23 2.17 5.56 -1.58
N ALA A 24 1.73 4.37 -1.17
CA ALA A 24 2.29 3.71 0.01
C ALA A 24 3.77 3.32 -0.20
N VAL A 25 4.12 2.78 -1.37
CA VAL A 25 5.51 2.43 -1.71
C VAL A 25 6.39 3.67 -1.79
N GLU A 26 5.92 4.74 -2.41
CA GLU A 26 6.61 6.02 -2.50
C GLU A 26 6.84 6.63 -1.11
N SER A 27 5.79 6.71 -0.28
CA SER A 27 5.89 7.20 1.10
C SER A 27 6.87 6.39 1.95
N PHE A 28 6.97 5.09 1.70
CA PHE A 28 7.96 4.24 2.35
C PHE A 28 9.38 4.49 1.81
N TYR A 29 9.54 4.68 0.50
CA TYR A 29 10.84 4.88 -0.13
C TYR A 29 11.46 6.23 0.26
N ASP A 30 10.69 7.32 0.16
CA ASP A 30 11.11 8.70 0.44
C ASP A 30 10.87 9.13 1.90
N ARG A 31 10.80 8.14 2.81
CA ARG A 31 10.49 8.35 4.24
C ARG A 31 11.47 9.30 4.94
N ASP A 32 10.94 10.24 5.70
CA ASP A 32 11.69 11.15 6.57
C ASP A 32 11.61 10.75 8.07
N VAL A 33 12.28 11.52 8.93
CA VAL A 33 12.34 11.24 10.37
C VAL A 33 10.95 11.27 11.03
N ASP A 34 10.03 12.09 10.53
CA ASP A 34 8.68 12.20 11.08
C ASP A 34 7.79 11.06 10.61
N SER A 35 7.84 10.70 9.32
CA SER A 35 7.20 9.51 8.75
C SER A 35 7.63 8.24 9.48
N MET A 36 8.91 8.12 9.83
CA MET A 36 9.44 7.01 10.62
C MET A 36 8.77 6.86 12.00
N LYS A 37 8.41 7.97 12.67
CA LYS A 37 7.69 7.94 13.96
C LYS A 37 6.28 7.38 13.80
N HIS A 38 5.64 7.60 12.66
CA HIS A 38 4.33 7.05 12.34
C HIS A 38 4.42 5.54 12.09
N ALA A 39 5.35 5.11 11.24
CA ALA A 39 5.58 3.70 10.95
C ALA A 39 5.99 2.88 12.18
N ALA A 40 6.74 3.45 13.12
CA ALA A 40 7.11 2.74 14.35
C ALA A 40 5.90 2.42 15.26
N LYS A 41 4.79 3.15 15.12
CA LYS A 41 3.58 2.99 15.96
C LYS A 41 2.46 2.24 15.25
N ILE A 42 2.36 2.34 13.91
CA ILE A 42 1.28 1.80 13.07
C ILE A 42 -0.10 1.95 13.73
N LYS A 43 -0.52 3.18 14.01
CA LYS A 43 -1.72 3.42 14.83
C LYS A 43 -3.01 2.99 14.13
N LYS A 44 -3.08 3.19 12.81
CA LYS A 44 -4.34 3.03 12.07
C LYS A 44 -4.56 1.59 11.61
N PHE A 45 -3.51 0.93 11.15
CA PHE A 45 -3.60 -0.36 10.44
C PHE A 45 -3.14 -1.58 11.25
N VAL A 46 -2.59 -1.38 12.46
CA VAL A 46 -2.25 -2.45 13.40
C VAL A 46 -2.49 -1.90 14.82
N SER A 47 -3.75 -1.89 15.26
CA SER A 47 -4.07 -1.36 16.60
C SER A 47 -3.56 -2.29 17.70
N ALA A 48 -2.88 -1.70 18.70
CA ALA A 48 -2.13 -2.37 19.76
C ALA A 48 -2.96 -3.20 20.78
N GLY A 49 -4.19 -3.58 20.46
CA GLY A 49 -5.07 -4.33 21.37
C GLY A 49 -6.07 -5.26 20.67
N THR A 50 -6.09 -5.29 19.34
CA THR A 50 -6.95 -6.19 18.57
C THR A 50 -6.02 -7.04 17.71
N SER A 51 -6.09 -8.36 17.86
CA SER A 51 -5.38 -9.28 16.98
C SER A 51 -5.98 -9.16 15.57
N GLU A 52 -5.53 -8.15 14.82
CA GLU A 52 -6.00 -7.93 13.47
C GLU A 52 -5.62 -9.15 12.62
N GLU A 53 -6.61 -9.74 11.97
CA GLU A 53 -6.40 -10.93 11.15
C GLU A 53 -5.39 -10.58 10.03
N ILE A 54 -4.36 -11.40 9.89
CA ILE A 54 -3.37 -11.22 8.83
C ILE A 54 -3.87 -11.98 7.60
N PHE A 55 -4.21 -11.23 6.57
CA PHE A 55 -4.56 -11.74 5.27
C PHE A 55 -3.29 -12.13 4.49
N ARG A 56 -3.26 -13.36 3.98
CA ARG A 56 -2.26 -13.83 3.04
C ARG A 56 -2.87 -13.81 1.64
N GLY A 57 -2.28 -13.05 0.72
CA GLY A 57 -2.79 -12.96 -0.64
C GLY A 57 -1.80 -12.33 -1.61
N PHE A 58 -2.30 -11.95 -2.78
CA PHE A 58 -1.48 -11.37 -3.84
C PHE A 58 -1.80 -9.89 -4.05
N ILE A 59 -0.76 -9.07 -4.12
CA ILE A 59 -0.87 -7.67 -4.52
C ILE A 59 -0.25 -7.51 -5.91
N ARG A 60 -0.91 -6.72 -6.76
CA ARG A 60 -0.36 -6.29 -8.05
C ARG A 60 0.39 -4.97 -7.87
N MET A 61 1.65 -4.96 -8.28
CA MET A 61 2.48 -3.76 -8.36
C MET A 61 3.50 -3.94 -9.50
N SER A 62 4.06 -2.83 -9.99
CA SER A 62 5.15 -2.81 -10.96
C SER A 62 6.45 -3.34 -10.34
N ARG A 63 7.39 -3.70 -11.22
CA ARG A 63 8.73 -4.15 -10.82
C ARG A 63 9.52 -3.07 -10.09
N ALA A 64 9.36 -1.80 -10.49
CA ALA A 64 10.01 -0.67 -9.84
C ALA A 64 9.55 -0.53 -8.39
N MET A 65 8.23 -0.62 -8.14
CA MET A 65 7.68 -0.56 -6.79
C MET A 65 8.18 -1.71 -5.91
N TYR A 66 8.24 -2.93 -6.47
CA TYR A 66 8.82 -4.06 -5.74
C TYR A 66 10.29 -3.82 -5.38
N ALA A 67 11.10 -3.35 -6.32
CA ALA A 67 12.50 -3.04 -6.09
C ALA A 67 12.69 -1.98 -4.99
N GLN A 68 11.86 -0.92 -4.99
CA GLN A 68 11.85 0.10 -3.95
C GLN A 68 11.61 -0.48 -2.55
N LEU A 69 10.76 -1.50 -2.42
CA LEU A 69 10.50 -2.16 -1.14
C LEU A 69 11.64 -3.10 -0.73
N VAL A 70 12.16 -3.92 -1.64
CA VAL A 70 13.16 -4.95 -1.30
C VAL A 70 14.53 -4.36 -1.00
N GLN A 71 14.96 -3.32 -1.72
CA GLN A 71 16.29 -2.71 -1.54
C GLN A 71 16.46 -2.01 -0.19
N GLN A 72 15.36 -1.65 0.47
CA GLN A 72 15.39 -0.90 1.72
C GLN A 72 15.41 -1.86 2.91
N THR A 73 16.53 -1.89 3.62
CA THR A 73 16.62 -2.57 4.92
C THR A 73 15.82 -1.78 5.95
N PHE A 74 14.85 -2.42 6.59
CA PHE A 74 13.94 -1.76 7.53
C PHE A 74 13.68 -2.66 8.74
N GLN A 75 13.82 -2.09 9.94
CA GLN A 75 13.57 -2.81 11.17
C GLN A 75 12.07 -2.84 11.47
N ALA A 76 11.57 -4.04 11.78
CA ALA A 76 10.15 -4.23 12.03
C ALA A 76 9.67 -3.45 13.26
N PRO A 77 8.56 -2.70 13.15
CA PRO A 77 7.89 -2.13 14.31
C PRO A 77 7.48 -3.24 15.27
N LYS A 78 7.63 -3.02 16.58
CA LYS A 78 7.33 -4.03 17.61
C LYS A 78 5.88 -4.52 17.59
N CYS A 79 4.97 -3.70 17.08
CA CYS A 79 3.55 -4.03 16.96
C CYS A 79 3.24 -4.96 15.77
N TYR A 80 4.17 -5.14 14.82
CA TYR A 80 3.94 -5.96 13.64
C TYR A 80 4.24 -7.45 13.94
N PRO A 81 3.32 -8.38 13.63
CA PRO A 81 3.51 -9.81 13.91
C PRO A 81 4.44 -10.46 12.87
N LEU A 82 5.74 -10.16 12.95
CA LEU A 82 6.74 -10.78 12.08
C LEU A 82 7.10 -12.19 12.58
N SER A 83 7.01 -13.18 11.69
CA SER A 83 7.41 -14.57 11.99
C SER A 83 8.93 -14.70 12.18
N SER A 84 9.35 -15.72 12.92
CA SER A 84 10.77 -16.06 13.07
C SER A 84 11.43 -16.28 11.70
N ARG A 85 12.71 -15.90 11.58
CA ARG A 85 13.50 -15.97 10.33
C ARG A 85 13.80 -17.39 9.85
N ASN A 86 13.34 -18.41 10.57
CA ASN A 86 13.52 -19.82 10.20
C ASN A 86 12.79 -20.19 8.90
N ASP A 87 11.65 -19.57 8.62
CA ASP A 87 10.88 -19.79 7.39
C ASP A 87 11.14 -18.66 6.38
N SER A 88 12.18 -18.81 5.56
CA SER A 88 12.63 -17.77 4.61
C SER A 88 11.49 -17.22 3.72
N SER A 89 10.66 -18.10 3.14
CA SER A 89 9.54 -17.67 2.28
C SER A 89 8.45 -16.91 3.05
N VAL A 90 8.09 -17.36 4.26
CA VAL A 90 7.07 -16.70 5.09
C VAL A 90 7.58 -15.35 5.58
N TYR A 91 8.88 -15.28 5.92
CA TYR A 91 9.55 -14.06 6.34
C TYR A 91 9.52 -13.00 5.22
N VAL A 92 9.85 -13.36 3.97
CA VAL A 92 9.80 -12.43 2.83
C VAL A 92 8.38 -11.90 2.58
N GLU A 93 7.36 -12.78 2.64
CA GLU A 93 5.95 -12.36 2.51
C GLU A 93 5.53 -11.37 3.61
N ALA A 94 5.97 -11.63 4.86
CA ALA A 94 5.65 -10.80 6.02
C ALA A 94 6.44 -9.48 6.03
N GLU A 95 7.71 -9.51 5.61
CA GLU A 95 8.56 -8.33 5.47
C GLU A 95 8.02 -7.39 4.40
N LEU A 96 7.65 -7.93 3.23
CA LEU A 96 7.07 -7.13 2.16
C LEU A 96 5.74 -6.50 2.61
N GLY A 97 4.89 -7.28 3.27
CA GLY A 97 3.63 -6.78 3.84
C GLY A 97 3.83 -5.72 4.92
N MET A 98 4.81 -5.88 5.78
CA MET A 98 5.18 -4.89 6.80
C MET A 98 5.58 -3.55 6.17
N LYS A 99 6.40 -3.56 5.11
CA LYS A 99 6.81 -2.32 4.42
C LYS A 99 5.63 -1.61 3.78
N ILE A 100 4.71 -2.36 3.17
CA ILE A 100 3.46 -1.84 2.61
C ILE A 100 2.60 -1.18 3.71
N VAL A 101 2.43 -1.87 4.85
CA VAL A 101 1.66 -1.35 5.99
C VAL A 101 2.27 -0.07 6.55
N CYS A 102 3.59 -0.05 6.71
CA CYS A 102 4.32 1.13 7.17
C CYS A 102 4.14 2.30 6.20
N GLY A 103 4.27 2.07 4.89
CA GLY A 103 4.05 3.08 3.86
C GLY A 103 2.64 3.65 3.87
N HIS A 104 1.63 2.79 4.04
CA HIS A 104 0.24 3.24 4.20
C HIS A 104 0.03 4.07 5.46
N GLU A 105 0.63 3.71 6.60
CA GLU A 105 0.55 4.51 7.83
C GLU A 105 1.21 5.89 7.64
N MET A 106 2.41 5.94 7.05
CA MET A 106 3.14 7.18 6.76
C MET A 106 2.28 8.12 5.92
N MET A 107 1.82 7.63 4.76
CA MET A 107 0.95 8.38 3.85
C MET A 107 -0.34 8.86 4.54
N TYR A 108 -0.98 8.00 5.34
CA TYR A 108 -2.23 8.32 6.03
C TYR A 108 -2.05 9.44 7.05
N GLN A 109 -0.99 9.38 7.87
CA GLN A 109 -0.74 10.39 8.90
C GLN A 109 -0.28 11.71 8.31
N GLN A 110 0.55 11.69 7.26
CA GLN A 110 1.00 12.88 6.55
C GLN A 110 -0.19 13.65 5.98
N ARG A 111 -1.09 12.97 5.26
CA ARG A 111 -2.33 13.59 4.75
C ARG A 111 -3.25 14.08 5.86
N ARG A 112 -3.28 13.40 7.01
CA ARG A 112 -4.08 13.83 8.15
C ARG A 112 -3.52 15.13 8.75
N HIS A 113 -2.21 15.28 8.84
CA HIS A 113 -1.56 16.51 9.29
C HIS A 113 -1.77 17.66 8.29
N GLU A 114 -1.59 17.43 6.99
CA GLU A 114 -1.85 18.45 5.96
C GLU A 114 -3.30 18.98 5.98
N ASN A 115 -4.28 18.12 6.27
CA ASN A 115 -5.68 18.51 6.42
C ASN A 115 -5.94 19.30 7.71
N LEU A 116 -5.23 19.01 8.80
CA LEU A 116 -5.37 19.73 10.08
C LEU A 116 -4.66 21.08 10.05
N ASP A 117 -3.55 21.19 9.34
CA ASP A 117 -2.75 22.41 9.18
C ASP A 117 -3.36 23.39 8.16
N GLY A 118 -4.61 23.15 7.71
CA GLY A 118 -5.42 24.08 6.93
C GLY A 118 -5.08 24.17 5.44
N ASN A 119 -4.14 23.37 4.93
CA ASN A 119 -3.69 23.41 3.54
C ASN A 119 -4.23 22.25 2.68
N GLY A 120 -4.67 21.15 3.30
CA GLY A 120 -4.95 19.88 2.62
C GLY A 120 -6.33 19.72 1.97
N THR A 121 -7.36 20.44 2.43
CA THR A 121 -8.71 20.36 1.85
C THR A 121 -8.88 21.31 0.67
N SER A 122 -8.20 22.47 0.73
CA SER A 122 -8.32 23.52 -0.29
C SER A 122 -7.75 23.13 -1.65
N THR A 123 -6.69 22.31 -1.73
CA THR A 123 -5.98 22.10 -3.01
C THR A 123 -6.73 21.20 -3.98
N TRP A 124 -7.29 20.06 -3.53
CA TRP A 124 -8.06 19.18 -4.42
C TRP A 124 -9.42 19.77 -4.77
N GLU A 125 -10.12 20.34 -3.79
CA GLU A 125 -11.43 20.94 -4.04
C GLU A 125 -11.31 22.15 -4.97
N ALA A 126 -10.32 23.03 -4.77
CA ALA A 126 -10.07 24.15 -5.68
C ALA A 126 -9.54 23.71 -7.04
N PHE A 127 -8.72 22.65 -7.12
CA PHE A 127 -8.28 22.09 -8.40
C PHE A 127 -9.45 21.46 -9.17
N LYS A 128 -10.31 20.71 -8.48
CA LYS A 128 -11.53 20.14 -9.05
C LYS A 128 -12.49 21.22 -9.51
N GLU A 129 -12.72 22.25 -8.69
CA GLU A 129 -13.52 23.42 -9.03
C GLU A 129 -12.94 24.15 -10.23
N SER A 130 -11.60 24.30 -10.31
CA SER A 130 -10.93 24.86 -11.48
C SER A 130 -11.16 24.02 -12.75
N LEU A 131 -11.11 22.69 -12.67
CA LEU A 131 -11.42 21.82 -13.81
C LEU A 131 -12.89 21.91 -14.24
N GLU A 132 -13.80 22.08 -13.28
CA GLU A 132 -15.24 22.30 -13.52
C GLU A 132 -15.48 23.66 -14.20
N ILE A 133 -14.89 24.74 -13.67
CA ILE A 133 -14.97 26.10 -14.23
C ILE A 133 -14.39 26.14 -15.65
N ASN A 134 -13.26 25.47 -15.89
CA ASN A 134 -12.64 25.40 -17.21
C ASN A 134 -13.38 24.45 -18.18
N GLY A 135 -14.53 23.89 -17.78
CA GLY A 135 -15.37 23.07 -18.64
C GLY A 135 -14.72 21.76 -19.08
N TYR A 136 -13.71 21.28 -18.35
CA TYR A 136 -12.97 20.05 -18.68
C TYR A 136 -13.91 18.84 -18.78
N PHE A 137 -14.92 18.78 -17.92
CA PHE A 137 -15.85 17.65 -17.83
C PHE A 137 -16.97 17.66 -18.87
N LYS A 138 -17.07 18.68 -19.74
CA LYS A 138 -17.95 18.75 -20.93
C LYS A 138 -19.32 18.07 -20.77
N GLN A 139 -20.04 18.37 -19.69
CA GLN A 139 -21.38 17.84 -19.36
C GLN A 139 -21.50 16.35 -19.05
N LEU A 140 -20.38 15.66 -18.79
CA LEU A 140 -20.45 14.30 -18.26
C LEU A 140 -20.98 14.36 -16.81
N LEU A 141 -21.93 13.46 -16.50
CA LEU A 141 -22.59 13.43 -15.21
C LEU A 141 -21.57 13.22 -14.06
N PRO A 142 -21.67 14.01 -12.97
CA PRO A 142 -21.00 13.73 -11.70
C PRO A 142 -21.17 12.25 -11.31
N GLY A 143 -20.07 11.49 -11.23
CA GLY A 143 -20.09 10.05 -10.90
C GLY A 143 -20.03 9.07 -12.09
N SER A 144 -19.94 9.53 -13.34
CA SER A 144 -19.66 8.65 -14.48
C SER A 144 -18.19 8.22 -14.52
N ILE A 145 -17.93 6.92 -14.73
CA ILE A 145 -16.58 6.30 -14.72
C ILE A 145 -15.60 6.99 -15.70
N ILE A 146 -16.12 7.61 -16.76
CA ILE A 146 -15.34 8.27 -17.82
C ILE A 146 -15.03 9.74 -17.45
N ALA A 147 -15.85 10.40 -16.64
CA ALA A 147 -15.62 11.78 -16.18
C ALA A 147 -14.76 11.86 -14.92
N PHE A 148 -14.80 10.79 -14.10
CA PHE A 148 -14.05 10.68 -12.87
C PHE A 148 -13.17 9.43 -12.92
N PRO A 149 -12.01 9.47 -13.62
CA PRO A 149 -11.02 8.40 -13.53
C PRO A 149 -10.39 8.26 -12.13
N GLY A 150 -10.95 8.90 -11.10
CA GLY A 150 -10.41 8.84 -9.75
C GLY A 150 -11.29 9.56 -8.74
N GLN A 151 -12.48 9.02 -8.44
CA GLN A 151 -12.92 9.15 -7.06
C GLN A 151 -12.05 8.20 -6.24
N VAL A 152 -10.79 8.57 -6.02
CA VAL A 152 -9.90 7.86 -5.09
C VAL A 152 -10.57 8.03 -3.73
N ARG A 153 -11.26 6.98 -3.28
CA ARG A 153 -11.94 7.04 -1.99
C ARG A 153 -10.90 7.31 -0.92
N CYS A 154 -11.19 8.26 -0.04
CA CYS A 154 -10.29 8.46 1.09
C CYS A 154 -10.28 7.19 1.95
N ILE A 155 -9.15 6.88 2.58
CA ILE A 155 -9.02 5.68 3.41
C ILE A 155 -10.11 5.63 4.51
N ALA A 156 -10.57 6.79 4.99
CA ALA A 156 -11.66 6.89 5.95
C ALA A 156 -13.02 6.42 5.38
N GLU A 157 -13.36 6.79 4.15
CA GLU A 157 -14.56 6.31 3.45
C GLU A 157 -14.51 4.80 3.22
N ILE A 158 -13.34 4.27 2.85
CA ILE A 158 -13.18 2.82 2.63
C ILE A 158 -13.48 2.08 3.93
N PHE A 159 -12.98 2.56 5.07
CA PHE A 159 -13.27 1.98 6.39
C PHE A 159 -14.73 2.08 6.83
N ALA A 160 -15.52 3.01 6.28
CA ALA A 160 -16.93 3.14 6.63
C ALA A 160 -17.87 2.15 5.90
N LEU A 161 -17.38 1.50 4.83
CA LEU A 161 -18.16 0.48 4.11
C LEU A 161 -18.36 -0.77 4.99
N PRO A 162 -19.31 -1.68 4.75
CA PRO A 162 -19.34 -2.99 5.40
C PRO A 162 -18.27 -3.93 4.80
N HIS A 163 -17.67 -4.79 5.63
CA HIS A 163 -16.65 -5.77 5.20
C HIS A 163 -16.60 -6.95 6.16
N SER A 164 -16.49 -8.17 5.62
CA SER A 164 -16.23 -9.40 6.37
C SER A 164 -14.87 -9.96 5.97
N SER A 165 -14.12 -10.54 6.92
CA SER A 165 -12.86 -11.22 6.60
C SER A 165 -13.07 -12.47 5.74
N GLU A 166 -14.30 -13.00 5.69
CA GLU A 166 -14.70 -14.12 4.84
C GLU A 166 -14.64 -13.80 3.35
N GLU A 167 -14.80 -12.53 2.96
CA GLU A 167 -14.70 -12.10 1.55
C GLU A 167 -13.28 -12.21 0.99
N PHE A 168 -12.31 -12.37 1.88
CA PHE A 168 -10.90 -12.59 1.55
C PHE A 168 -10.50 -14.07 1.69
N LYS A 169 -11.39 -14.95 2.19
CA LYS A 169 -11.15 -16.39 2.26
C LYS A 169 -11.53 -17.02 0.91
N GLY A 170 -10.62 -17.79 0.32
CA GLY A 170 -10.90 -18.60 -0.88
C GLY A 170 -10.61 -17.95 -2.24
N LEU A 171 -9.86 -16.84 -2.30
CA LEU A 171 -9.29 -16.36 -3.56
C LEU A 171 -8.10 -17.25 -3.97
N GLU A 172 -8.39 -18.49 -4.38
CA GLU A 172 -7.43 -19.30 -5.11
C GLU A 172 -7.22 -18.68 -6.50
N LEU A 173 -6.01 -18.18 -6.71
CA LEU A 173 -5.58 -17.63 -7.99
C LEU A 173 -4.85 -18.73 -8.79
N PRO A 174 -4.90 -18.63 -10.13
CA PRO A 174 -4.29 -19.61 -11.03
C PRO A 174 -2.80 -19.80 -10.74
N PRO A 175 -2.23 -20.95 -11.16
CA PRO A 175 -0.82 -21.25 -10.95
C PRO A 175 0.03 -20.06 -11.36
N SER A 176 0.87 -19.64 -10.41
CA SER A 176 1.80 -18.53 -10.56
C SER A 176 2.44 -18.57 -11.95
N GLY A 177 2.26 -17.47 -12.70
CA GLY A 177 3.00 -17.26 -13.93
C GLY A 177 4.48 -17.16 -13.58
N ASN A 178 5.19 -18.29 -13.72
CA ASN A 178 6.63 -18.47 -13.57
C ASN A 178 7.33 -17.42 -12.70
N ASP A 179 7.21 -17.57 -11.37
CA ASP A 179 7.93 -16.77 -10.38
C ASP A 179 9.44 -17.10 -10.31
N ALA A 180 10.04 -17.72 -11.34
CA ALA A 180 11.49 -18.00 -11.40
C ALA A 180 12.35 -16.74 -11.16
N TRP A 181 11.84 -15.57 -11.51
CA TRP A 181 12.47 -14.28 -11.22
C TRP A 181 12.48 -13.83 -9.75
N LEU A 182 11.65 -14.39 -8.87
CA LEU A 182 11.63 -14.05 -7.44
C LEU A 182 12.78 -14.70 -6.68
N TYR A 183 13.41 -15.71 -7.28
CA TYR A 183 14.53 -16.45 -6.73
C TYR A 183 15.84 -16.17 -7.46
N PHE A 184 15.92 -15.09 -8.25
CA PHE A 184 17.23 -14.60 -8.67
C PHE A 184 18.02 -14.29 -7.41
N SER A 185 19.00 -15.15 -7.13
CA SER A 185 19.85 -15.02 -5.95
C SER A 185 20.57 -13.67 -6.02
N GLU A 186 20.92 -13.09 -4.87
CA GLU A 186 21.73 -11.86 -4.83
C GLU A 186 23.01 -11.99 -5.68
N ASP A 187 23.50 -13.21 -5.88
CA ASP A 187 24.67 -13.53 -6.69
C ASP A 187 24.42 -13.37 -8.20
N GLU A 188 23.22 -13.71 -8.71
CA GLU A 188 22.86 -13.52 -10.12
C GLU A 188 22.62 -12.05 -10.47
N LEU A 189 22.08 -11.26 -9.54
CA LEU A 189 21.95 -9.80 -9.69
C LEU A 189 23.32 -9.12 -9.75
N LYS A 190 24.28 -9.56 -8.93
CA LYS A 190 25.67 -9.08 -9.00
C LYS A 190 26.35 -9.50 -10.30
N LEU A 191 26.11 -10.72 -10.78
CA LEU A 191 26.67 -11.21 -12.04
C LEU A 191 26.18 -10.39 -13.24
N ALA A 192 24.88 -10.08 -13.30
CA ALA A 192 24.28 -9.27 -14.36
C ALA A 192 24.74 -7.80 -14.35
N MET A 193 25.30 -7.30 -13.24
CA MET A 193 25.90 -5.97 -13.15
C MET A 193 27.38 -5.93 -13.55
N VAL A 194 28.04 -7.10 -13.68
CA VAL A 194 29.46 -7.22 -14.08
C VAL A 194 29.61 -7.40 -15.59
N GLU A 195 28.56 -7.78 -16.32
CA GLU A 195 28.57 -7.91 -17.79
C GLU A 195 28.30 -6.58 -18.55
N ARG A 196 28.62 -5.42 -17.97
CA ARG A 196 28.64 -4.12 -18.67
C ARG A 196 29.99 -3.44 -18.52
#